data_AF-A0A838TVV6-F1
#
_entry.id   AF-A0A838TVV6-F1
#
_cell.length_a   1.000
_cell.length_b   1.000
_cell.length_c   1.000
_cell.angle_alpha   90.00
_cell.angle_beta   90.00
_cell.angle_gamma   90.00
#
_symmetry.space_group_name_H-M   'P 1'
#
loop_
_entity.id
_entity.type
_entity.pdbx_description
1 polymer ?
#
loop_
_entity_poly.entity_id
_entity_poly.type
_entity_poly.pdbx_seq_one_letter_code
_entity_poly.pdbx_strand_id
1 'polypeptide(L)'
;MLSVPTTESGEDSHTYSQSSQFSYDTVIVFGQGPVKPVLLENEITPKQLHLWQAYKNDPTHSPEPGFWLMQQPRHLAELEKIRTNSEMTAKEKFQNEELIRQKWQKMGWFAMKHWCRQNALAAGLALYKGLTKKIILSGGRTIRSDVKKLLPQERFENWPSEAELMADVIRSTYGDLYLKKYGHSIDEKICIEDSSNNTLENFACTVNKYPELLRDDVHVGFLAVEHHLDRVVMFGKLFSIKGSKLCAQQMLKTMRTELQGNQNQEYIEATDKFVEDQTIVTQEKRWRRGVMEPEYLAYWLGYVAMVKHPRVLNNIMQKFDDPTWGISGERTFAKIGLKLSDYQGRDMLQLAANDATTFNYLTTKLQELRKPENRTFPPNAAEID
;
A
#
# COMPACT_ATOMS: atom_id res chain seq x y z
N MET A 1 -11.77 46.24 52.80
CA MET A 1 -10.75 46.93 51.97
C MET A 1 -9.77 45.86 51.54
N LEU A 2 -9.75 45.51 50.25
CA LEU A 2 -8.71 45.88 49.28
C LEU A 2 -7.38 45.18 49.62
N SER A 3 -6.67 44.43 48.77
CA SER A 3 -6.69 44.30 47.32
C SER A 3 -5.69 43.20 46.91
N VAL A 4 -5.89 42.67 45.71
CA VAL A 4 -5.08 41.69 44.98
C VAL A 4 -3.69 42.24 44.61
N PRO A 5 -2.67 41.38 44.45
CA PRO A 5 -1.62 41.56 43.44
C PRO A 5 -1.63 40.38 42.45
N THR A 6 -2.15 40.59 41.25
CA THR A 6 -1.43 40.67 39.95
C THR A 6 -0.64 39.43 39.57
N THR A 7 -1.26 38.69 38.64
CA THR A 7 -0.67 37.86 37.60
C THR A 7 0.57 38.51 36.97
N GLU A 8 1.68 37.76 36.96
CA GLU A 8 2.61 37.78 35.83
C GLU A 8 2.46 36.46 35.09
N SER A 9 1.91 36.60 33.89
CA SER A 9 1.89 35.61 32.82
C SER A 9 3.31 35.31 32.37
N GLY A 10 3.86 34.20 32.84
CA GLY A 10 4.97 33.52 32.18
C GLY A 10 4.42 32.75 30.99
N GLU A 11 4.51 33.32 29.80
CA GLU A 11 4.44 32.57 28.54
C GLU A 11 5.62 31.59 28.50
N ASP A 12 5.39 30.37 28.99
CA ASP A 12 6.26 29.23 28.70
C ASP A 12 6.07 28.83 27.23
N SER A 13 6.62 29.67 26.35
CA SER A 13 6.94 29.29 24.98
C SER A 13 8.07 28.26 25.04
N HIS A 14 7.71 27.01 25.30
CA HIS A 14 8.59 25.87 25.07
C HIS A 14 8.88 25.78 23.57
N THR A 15 9.90 26.53 23.15
CA THR A 15 10.64 26.29 21.93
C THR A 15 11.33 24.94 22.10
N TYR A 16 10.61 23.88 21.71
CA TYR A 16 11.20 22.57 21.51
C TYR A 16 12.31 22.72 20.46
N SER A 17 13.56 22.70 20.90
CA SER A 17 14.69 22.47 20.00
C SER A 17 14.54 21.04 19.45
N GLN A 18 13.95 20.92 18.26
CA GLN A 18 13.73 19.68 17.52
C GLN A 18 15.05 19.06 17.03
N SER A 19 15.89 18.57 17.95
CA SER A 19 17.06 17.75 17.61
C SER A 19 16.96 16.33 18.17
N SER A 20 15.75 15.80 18.34
CA SER A 20 15.53 14.35 18.23
C SER A 20 15.39 14.04 16.73
N GLN A 21 16.53 13.78 16.10
CA GLN A 21 16.71 13.52 14.68
C GLN A 21 15.80 12.35 14.25
N PHE A 22 14.83 12.61 13.37
CA PHE A 22 14.00 11.55 12.79
C PHE A 22 14.88 10.40 12.28
N SER A 23 14.53 9.16 12.62
CA SER A 23 15.26 7.99 12.11
C SER A 23 15.14 7.87 10.60
N TYR A 24 14.05 8.39 10.02
CA TYR A 24 13.74 8.34 8.59
C TYR A 24 13.32 9.70 8.06
N ASP A 25 13.76 10.02 6.85
CA ASP A 25 13.20 11.14 6.10
C ASP A 25 11.83 10.79 5.53
N THR A 26 11.64 9.54 5.12
CA THR A 26 10.39 9.06 4.53
C THR A 26 10.18 7.60 4.81
N VAL A 27 8.97 7.22 5.18
CA VAL A 27 8.56 5.81 5.27
C VAL A 27 7.58 5.51 4.13
N ILE A 28 7.87 4.49 3.34
CA ILE A 28 7.00 4.04 2.25
C ILE A 28 6.20 2.83 2.73
N VAL A 29 4.90 2.88 2.50
CA VAL A 29 3.95 1.84 2.91
C VAL A 29 3.13 1.42 1.70
N PHE A 30 3.14 0.12 1.43
CA PHE A 30 2.41 -0.44 0.31
C PHE A 30 1.11 -1.08 0.78
N GLY A 31 0.05 -0.82 0.03
CA GLY A 31 -1.25 -1.46 0.20
C GLY A 31 -1.17 -2.97 -0.01
N GLN A 32 -2.11 -3.68 0.62
CA GLN A 32 -2.25 -5.13 0.52
C GLN A 32 -3.63 -5.51 0.00
N GLY A 33 -3.87 -5.14 -1.24
CA GLY A 33 -5.11 -5.37 -1.94
C GLY A 33 -5.55 -6.83 -2.13
N PRO A 34 -6.70 -7.00 -2.80
CA PRO A 34 -7.57 -5.93 -3.29
C PRO A 34 -8.44 -5.30 -2.20
N VAL A 35 -9.03 -4.13 -2.48
CA VAL A 35 -10.04 -3.50 -1.62
C VAL A 35 -11.25 -4.43 -1.45
N LYS A 36 -11.71 -4.61 -0.21
CA LYS A 36 -12.85 -5.46 0.13
C LYS A 36 -14.16 -4.71 -0.15
N PRO A 37 -15.14 -5.32 -0.85
CA PRO A 37 -16.47 -4.74 -0.93
C PRO A 37 -17.16 -4.75 0.44
N VAL A 38 -17.85 -3.65 0.74
CA VAL A 38 -18.79 -3.57 1.86
C VAL A 38 -20.17 -4.01 1.38
N LEU A 39 -20.69 -5.07 1.97
CA LEU A 39 -21.90 -5.77 1.56
C LEU A 39 -22.97 -5.72 2.66
N LEU A 40 -24.23 -5.84 2.25
CA LEU A 40 -25.37 -6.15 3.10
C LEU A 40 -25.66 -7.65 3.12
N GLU A 41 -26.49 -8.06 4.08
CA GLU A 41 -26.87 -9.47 4.26
C GLU A 41 -27.59 -10.06 3.04
N ASN A 42 -28.38 -9.26 2.33
CA ASN A 42 -29.04 -9.68 1.10
C ASN A 42 -28.13 -9.69 -0.15
N GLU A 43 -26.86 -9.28 -0.01
CA GLU A 43 -25.87 -9.25 -1.10
C GLU A 43 -24.86 -10.40 -1.01
N ILE A 44 -24.97 -11.26 0.01
CA ILE A 44 -24.05 -12.37 0.23
C ILE A 44 -24.71 -13.72 0.00
N THR A 45 -23.95 -14.66 -0.52
CA THR A 45 -24.35 -16.06 -0.68
C THR A 45 -24.34 -16.79 0.67
N PRO A 46 -25.04 -17.93 0.80
CA PRO A 46 -24.96 -18.78 2.01
C PRO A 46 -23.53 -19.20 2.37
N LYS A 47 -22.68 -19.47 1.35
CA LYS A 47 -21.27 -19.78 1.55
C LYS A 47 -20.50 -18.59 2.15
N GLN A 48 -20.73 -17.38 1.65
CA GLN A 48 -20.12 -16.17 2.20
C GLN A 48 -20.59 -15.89 3.63
N LEU A 49 -21.87 -16.09 3.93
CA LEU A 49 -22.39 -15.95 5.30
C LEU A 49 -21.72 -16.93 6.27
N HIS A 50 -21.56 -18.20 5.87
CA HIS A 50 -20.85 -19.19 6.68
C HIS A 50 -19.38 -18.78 6.92
N LEU A 51 -18.67 -18.29 5.89
CA LEU A 51 -17.30 -17.77 6.04
C LEU A 51 -17.24 -16.57 7.00
N TRP A 52 -18.20 -15.64 6.91
CA TRP A 52 -18.29 -14.50 7.81
C TRP A 52 -18.54 -14.92 9.26
N GLN A 53 -19.45 -15.87 9.49
CA GLN A 53 -19.74 -16.40 10.81
C GLN A 53 -18.54 -17.14 11.41
N ALA A 54 -17.84 -17.97 10.62
CA ALA A 54 -16.62 -18.63 11.05
C ALA A 54 -15.55 -17.62 11.49
N TYR A 55 -15.30 -16.60 10.66
CA TYR A 55 -14.38 -15.51 10.98
C TYR A 55 -14.77 -14.72 12.23
N LYS A 56 -16.06 -14.40 12.40
CA LYS A 56 -16.53 -13.67 13.59
C LYS A 56 -16.36 -14.48 14.88
N ASN A 57 -16.56 -15.79 14.81
CA ASN A 57 -16.47 -16.68 15.96
C ASN A 57 -15.03 -16.98 16.37
N ASP A 58 -14.13 -17.13 15.40
CA ASP A 58 -12.71 -17.37 15.62
C ASP A 58 -11.85 -16.62 14.59
N PRO A 59 -11.64 -15.31 14.80
CA PRO A 59 -10.85 -14.51 13.87
C PRO A 59 -9.38 -14.91 13.89
N THR A 60 -8.89 -15.59 14.94
CA THR A 60 -7.48 -16.00 15.01
C THR A 60 -7.15 -17.19 14.13
N HIS A 61 -8.10 -18.12 13.94
CA HIS A 61 -7.88 -19.35 13.17
C HIS A 61 -8.69 -19.43 11.87
N SER A 62 -9.61 -18.50 11.62
CA SER A 62 -10.39 -18.44 10.38
C SER A 62 -9.86 -17.37 9.44
N PRO A 63 -9.75 -17.64 8.13
CA PRO A 63 -9.27 -16.64 7.17
C PRO A 63 -10.23 -15.44 7.08
N GLU A 64 -9.67 -14.23 7.02
CA GLU A 64 -10.48 -13.02 6.81
C GLU A 64 -11.25 -13.11 5.48
N PRO A 65 -12.58 -12.92 5.49
CA PRO A 65 -13.37 -12.91 4.27
C PRO A 65 -12.93 -11.79 3.33
N GLY A 66 -12.99 -12.06 2.02
CA GLY A 66 -12.67 -11.08 0.99
C GLY A 66 -13.71 -9.98 0.79
N PHE A 67 -14.53 -9.69 1.81
CA PHE A 67 -15.59 -8.68 1.87
C PHE A 67 -15.80 -8.26 3.34
N TRP A 68 -16.59 -7.22 3.58
CA TRP A 68 -17.07 -6.83 4.90
C TRP A 68 -18.60 -6.84 4.93
N LEU A 69 -19.20 -7.48 5.95
CA LEU A 69 -20.65 -7.45 6.13
C LEU A 69 -21.04 -6.31 7.07
N MET A 70 -21.82 -5.34 6.58
CA MET A 70 -22.32 -4.27 7.42
C MET A 70 -23.43 -4.78 8.35
N GLN A 71 -23.14 -4.82 9.65
CA GLN A 71 -24.09 -5.24 10.68
C GLN A 71 -24.33 -4.18 11.76
N GLN A 72 -23.67 -3.01 11.66
CA GLN A 72 -23.74 -1.99 12.71
C GLN A 72 -25.09 -1.26 12.65
N PRO A 73 -25.91 -1.27 13.73
CA PRO A 73 -27.25 -0.69 13.71
C PRO A 73 -27.27 0.79 13.30
N ARG A 74 -26.28 1.58 13.73
CA ARG A 74 -26.16 3.01 13.37
C ARG A 74 -26.10 3.23 11.86
N HIS A 75 -25.37 2.39 11.14
CA HIS A 75 -25.20 2.48 9.69
C HIS A 75 -26.44 1.93 8.98
N LEU A 76 -26.97 0.79 9.44
CA LEU A 76 -28.19 0.21 8.87
C LEU A 76 -29.41 1.14 9.00
N ALA A 77 -29.50 1.92 10.08
CA ALA A 77 -30.55 2.91 10.28
C ALA A 77 -30.53 4.03 9.22
N GLU A 78 -29.38 4.37 8.63
CA GLU A 78 -29.30 5.35 7.54
C GLU A 78 -29.99 4.84 6.27
N LEU A 79 -29.83 3.55 5.95
CA LEU A 79 -30.53 2.93 4.81
C LEU A 79 -32.03 2.81 5.07
N GLU A 80 -32.43 2.46 6.29
CA GLU A 80 -33.85 2.31 6.62
C GLU A 80 -34.62 3.63 6.48
N LYS A 81 -33.99 4.75 6.84
CA LYS A 81 -34.57 6.09 6.60
C LYS A 81 -34.83 6.35 5.12
N ILE A 82 -33.96 5.88 4.23
CA ILE A 82 -34.13 6.03 2.77
C ILE A 82 -35.27 5.12 2.28
N ARG A 83 -35.30 3.86 2.74
CA ARG A 83 -36.29 2.85 2.33
C ARG A 83 -37.71 3.24 2.69
N THR A 84 -37.90 3.76 3.90
CA THR A 84 -39.20 4.13 4.45
C THR A 84 -39.69 5.51 4.02
N ASN A 85 -38.84 6.32 3.36
CA ASN A 85 -39.25 7.63 2.86
C ASN A 85 -40.29 7.49 1.74
N SER A 86 -41.52 7.93 2.00
CA SER A 86 -42.64 7.86 1.04
C SER A 86 -42.56 8.89 -0.09
N GLU A 87 -41.75 9.93 0.05
CA GLU A 87 -41.60 11.00 -0.94
C GLU A 87 -40.58 10.66 -2.05
N MET A 88 -39.72 9.66 -1.83
CA MET A 88 -38.71 9.24 -2.79
C MET A 88 -39.22 8.15 -3.74
N THR A 89 -38.93 8.31 -5.03
CA THR A 89 -39.12 7.28 -6.03
C THR A 89 -38.17 6.10 -5.80
N ALA A 90 -38.48 4.93 -6.38
CA ALA A 90 -37.63 3.75 -6.29
C ALA A 90 -36.20 4.01 -6.82
N LYS A 91 -36.08 4.82 -7.88
CA LYS A 91 -34.78 5.20 -8.46
C LYS A 91 -33.97 6.08 -7.50
N GLU A 92 -34.60 7.08 -6.89
CA GLU A 92 -33.93 7.94 -5.91
C GLU A 92 -33.52 7.16 -4.67
N LYS A 93 -34.35 6.23 -4.19
CA LYS A 93 -33.98 5.34 -3.09
C LYS A 93 -32.75 4.52 -3.42
N PHE A 94 -32.72 3.88 -4.58
CA PHE A 94 -31.57 3.10 -5.04
C PHE A 94 -30.30 3.96 -5.09
N GLN A 95 -30.35 5.13 -5.74
CA GLN A 95 -29.20 6.04 -5.85
C GLN A 95 -28.70 6.50 -4.48
N ASN A 96 -29.61 6.89 -3.57
CA ASN A 96 -29.23 7.33 -2.23
C ASN A 96 -28.66 6.19 -1.37
N GLU A 97 -29.25 4.99 -1.43
CA GLU A 97 -28.68 3.82 -0.76
C GLU A 97 -27.25 3.56 -1.26
N GLU A 98 -27.03 3.69 -2.56
CA GLU A 98 -25.72 3.42 -3.14
C GLU A 98 -24.68 4.47 -2.76
N LEU A 99 -25.08 5.75 -2.66
CA LEU A 99 -24.23 6.80 -2.10
C LEU A 99 -23.82 6.51 -0.65
N ILE A 100 -24.74 6.01 0.19
CA ILE A 100 -24.41 5.61 1.57
C ILE A 100 -23.41 4.46 1.57
N ARG A 101 -23.62 3.44 0.73
CA ARG A 101 -22.71 2.30 0.66
C ARG A 101 -21.33 2.69 0.10
N GLN A 102 -21.26 3.62 -0.84
CA GLN A 102 -20.01 4.22 -1.30
C GLN A 102 -19.29 4.96 -0.16
N LYS A 103 -20.00 5.63 0.76
CA LYS A 103 -19.38 6.23 1.95
C LYS A 103 -18.76 5.17 2.85
N TRP A 104 -19.46 4.07 3.13
CA TRP A 104 -18.90 2.97 3.91
C TRP A 104 -17.72 2.30 3.21
N GLN A 105 -17.77 2.21 1.89
CA GLN A 105 -16.69 1.67 1.07
C GLN A 105 -15.39 2.50 1.23
N LYS A 106 -15.50 3.81 1.51
CA LYS A 106 -14.37 4.72 1.78
C LYS A 106 -13.84 4.67 3.22
N MET A 107 -14.48 3.91 4.10
CA MET A 107 -13.99 3.73 5.47
C MET A 107 -12.94 2.62 5.49
N GLY A 108 -11.70 2.99 5.79
CA GLY A 108 -10.55 2.09 5.75
C GLY A 108 -10.73 0.87 6.64
N TRP A 109 -11.39 1.03 7.79
CA TRP A 109 -11.67 -0.08 8.70
C TRP A 109 -12.45 -1.22 8.04
N PHE A 110 -13.48 -0.89 7.26
CA PHE A 110 -14.36 -1.86 6.60
C PHE A 110 -13.74 -2.40 5.32
N ALA A 111 -13.19 -1.52 4.49
CA ALA A 111 -12.80 -1.83 3.12
C ALA A 111 -11.36 -2.37 2.97
N MET A 112 -10.49 -2.25 3.99
CA MET A 112 -9.13 -2.84 3.93
C MET A 112 -9.07 -4.26 4.48
N LYS A 113 -8.10 -5.04 4.00
CA LYS A 113 -7.68 -6.27 4.67
C LYS A 113 -6.93 -5.99 5.97
N HIS A 114 -6.91 -6.96 6.87
CA HIS A 114 -6.26 -6.90 8.17
C HIS A 114 -4.79 -6.49 8.09
N TRP A 115 -4.01 -7.11 7.22
CA TRP A 115 -2.59 -6.77 7.03
C TRP A 115 -2.37 -5.34 6.52
N CYS A 116 -3.28 -4.84 5.68
CA CYS A 116 -3.25 -3.46 5.24
C CYS A 116 -3.55 -2.51 6.42
N ARG A 117 -4.51 -2.87 7.30
CA ARG A 117 -4.81 -2.11 8.53
C ARG A 117 -3.60 -2.04 9.46
N GLN A 118 -2.88 -3.14 9.65
CA GLN A 118 -1.63 -3.15 10.42
C GLN A 118 -0.58 -2.21 9.84
N ASN A 119 -0.38 -2.24 8.52
CA ASN A 119 0.53 -1.32 7.84
C ASN A 119 0.14 0.14 8.08
N ALA A 120 -1.13 0.49 7.90
CA ALA A 120 -1.64 1.84 8.14
C ALA A 120 -1.44 2.28 9.61
N LEU A 121 -1.81 1.44 10.57
CA LEU A 121 -1.65 1.75 11.98
C LEU A 121 -0.18 1.95 12.37
N ALA A 122 0.74 1.12 11.86
CA ALA A 122 2.17 1.26 12.09
C ALA A 122 2.76 2.51 11.41
N ALA A 123 2.24 2.89 10.24
CA ALA A 123 2.65 4.12 9.55
C ALA A 123 2.23 5.39 10.31
N GLY A 124 0.97 5.43 10.77
CA GLY A 124 0.46 6.51 11.60
C GLY A 124 1.23 6.61 12.93
N LEU A 125 1.59 5.46 13.52
CA LEU A 125 2.46 5.39 14.68
C LEU A 125 3.85 6.00 14.41
N ALA A 126 4.46 5.67 13.26
CA ALA A 126 5.77 6.20 12.88
C ALA A 126 5.75 7.74 12.83
N LEU A 127 4.69 8.33 12.27
CA LEU A 127 4.50 9.78 12.28
C LEU A 127 4.31 10.33 13.69
N TYR A 128 3.37 9.75 14.45
CA TYR A 128 3.04 10.24 15.79
C TYR A 128 4.23 10.22 16.75
N LYS A 129 5.09 9.20 16.65
CA LYS A 129 6.31 9.07 17.48
C LYS A 129 7.49 9.90 16.96
N GLY A 130 7.38 10.52 15.80
CA GLY A 130 8.49 11.28 15.20
C GLY A 130 9.62 10.38 14.68
N LEU A 131 9.30 9.13 14.31
CA LEU A 131 10.28 8.23 13.68
C LEU A 131 10.55 8.63 12.23
N THR A 132 9.58 9.24 11.56
CA THR A 132 9.67 9.69 10.17
C THR A 132 9.12 11.10 9.99
N LYS A 133 9.69 11.87 9.07
CA LYS A 133 9.20 13.21 8.71
C LYS A 133 7.90 13.15 7.92
N LYS A 134 7.78 12.18 7.00
CA LYS A 134 6.59 11.95 6.17
C LYS A 134 6.39 10.47 5.87
N ILE A 135 5.19 10.12 5.40
CA ILE A 135 4.89 8.79 4.87
C ILE A 135 4.39 8.89 3.44
N ILE A 136 4.72 7.90 2.63
CA ILE A 136 4.13 7.68 1.30
C ILE A 136 3.30 6.41 1.37
N LEU A 137 2.01 6.55 1.13
CA LEU A 137 1.05 5.45 1.03
C LEU A 137 0.84 5.15 -0.46
N SER A 138 1.20 3.94 -0.89
CA SER A 138 1.09 3.52 -2.30
C SER A 138 0.19 2.30 -2.47
N GLY A 139 -0.79 2.40 -3.34
CA GLY A 139 -1.73 1.33 -3.67
C GLY A 139 -2.99 1.90 -4.31
N GLY A 140 -3.33 1.44 -5.52
CA GLY A 140 -4.45 1.99 -6.28
C GLY A 140 -5.80 1.31 -6.04
N ARG A 141 -6.70 1.50 -7.01
CA ARG A 141 -8.13 1.14 -6.96
C ARG A 141 -8.36 -0.31 -7.40
N THR A 142 -7.84 -1.23 -6.62
CA THR A 142 -7.88 -2.66 -6.94
C THR A 142 -9.27 -3.26 -6.64
N ILE A 143 -9.86 -3.93 -7.64
CA ILE A 143 -11.17 -4.59 -7.54
C ILE A 143 -11.04 -6.01 -8.06
N ARG A 144 -11.51 -7.00 -7.29
CA ARG A 144 -11.54 -8.40 -7.74
C ARG A 144 -12.52 -8.60 -8.89
N SER A 145 -12.18 -9.50 -9.80
CA SER A 145 -13.01 -9.80 -10.99
C SER A 145 -14.39 -10.37 -10.64
N ASP A 146 -14.51 -11.15 -9.55
CA ASP A 146 -15.80 -11.67 -9.08
C ASP A 146 -16.68 -10.55 -8.49
N VAL A 147 -16.07 -9.57 -7.81
CA VAL A 147 -16.79 -8.40 -7.27
C VAL A 147 -17.36 -7.53 -8.39
N LYS A 148 -16.59 -7.33 -9.47
CA LYS A 148 -17.06 -6.60 -10.67
C LYS A 148 -18.31 -7.20 -11.31
N LYS A 149 -18.54 -8.51 -11.12
CA LYS A 149 -19.72 -9.21 -11.65
C LYS A 149 -20.92 -9.17 -10.70
N LEU A 150 -20.69 -8.93 -9.41
CA LEU A 150 -21.71 -9.03 -8.36
C LEU A 150 -22.41 -7.69 -8.09
N LEU A 151 -21.67 -6.58 -8.13
CA LEU A 151 -22.15 -5.27 -7.68
C LEU A 151 -22.60 -4.39 -8.85
N PRO A 152 -23.57 -3.49 -8.63
CA PRO A 152 -24.01 -2.55 -9.65
C PRO A 152 -22.88 -1.59 -10.07
N GLN A 153 -22.96 -1.07 -11.29
CA GLN A 153 -21.91 -0.22 -11.86
C GLN A 153 -21.67 1.04 -11.04
N GLU A 154 -22.74 1.60 -10.48
CA GLU A 154 -22.76 2.76 -9.60
C GLU A 154 -21.86 2.55 -8.36
N ARG A 155 -21.72 1.32 -7.85
CA ARG A 155 -20.81 1.03 -6.72
C ARG A 155 -19.36 1.39 -7.03
N PHE A 156 -18.96 1.30 -8.29
CA PHE A 156 -17.57 1.43 -8.71
C PHE A 156 -17.16 2.86 -9.06
N GLU A 157 -18.10 3.78 -9.29
CA GLU A 157 -17.81 5.17 -9.70
C GLU A 157 -16.87 5.88 -8.73
N ASN A 158 -17.00 5.58 -7.43
CA ASN A 158 -16.22 6.19 -6.35
C ASN A 158 -15.40 5.16 -5.58
N TRP A 159 -14.99 4.07 -6.22
CA TRP A 159 -14.21 3.01 -5.57
C TRP A 159 -12.87 3.56 -5.06
N PRO A 160 -12.56 3.44 -3.76
CA PRO A 160 -11.35 4.01 -3.19
C PRO A 160 -10.12 3.19 -3.54
N SER A 161 -8.97 3.85 -3.48
CA SER A 161 -7.67 3.22 -3.54
C SER A 161 -7.25 2.67 -2.18
N GLU A 162 -6.34 1.70 -2.18
CA GLU A 162 -5.75 1.20 -0.94
C GLU A 162 -5.01 2.30 -0.17
N ALA A 163 -4.35 3.22 -0.86
CA ALA A 163 -3.66 4.35 -0.26
C ALA A 163 -4.62 5.34 0.44
N GLU A 164 -5.76 5.65 -0.17
CA GLU A 164 -6.80 6.49 0.45
C GLU A 164 -7.37 5.83 1.72
N LEU A 165 -7.61 4.51 1.67
CA LEU A 165 -8.11 3.76 2.83
C LEU A 165 -7.07 3.70 3.97
N MET A 166 -5.79 3.52 3.65
CA MET A 166 -4.72 3.58 4.66
C MET A 166 -4.66 4.97 5.30
N ALA A 167 -4.81 6.03 4.50
CA ALA A 167 -4.83 7.40 5.00
C ALA A 167 -6.03 7.65 5.93
N ASP A 168 -7.21 7.11 5.60
CA ASP A 168 -8.40 7.16 6.45
C ASP A 168 -8.15 6.53 7.82
N VAL A 169 -7.59 5.31 7.87
CA VAL A 169 -7.22 4.65 9.12
C VAL A 169 -6.24 5.51 9.93
N ILE A 170 -5.23 6.08 9.31
CA ILE A 170 -4.24 6.90 10.01
C ILE A 170 -4.88 8.17 10.59
N ARG A 171 -5.74 8.84 9.82
CA ARG A 171 -6.42 10.07 10.25
C ARG A 171 -7.37 9.82 11.41
N SER A 172 -8.27 8.85 11.27
CA SER A 172 -9.27 8.52 12.29
C SER A 172 -8.63 8.10 13.60
N THR A 173 -7.45 7.52 13.51
CA THR A 173 -6.74 6.93 14.64
C THR A 173 -5.77 7.91 15.32
N TYR A 174 -4.97 8.65 14.53
CA TYR A 174 -3.87 9.48 15.04
C TYR A 174 -4.04 10.98 14.77
N GLY A 175 -5.04 11.42 14.00
CA GLY A 175 -5.19 12.81 13.58
C GLY A 175 -5.21 13.79 14.76
N ASP A 176 -6.12 13.58 15.70
CA ASP A 176 -6.25 14.42 16.90
C ASP A 176 -5.03 14.32 17.81
N LEU A 177 -4.44 13.13 17.95
CA LEU A 177 -3.25 12.91 18.77
C LEU A 177 -2.04 13.66 18.21
N TYR A 178 -1.89 13.63 16.88
CA TYR A 178 -0.83 14.29 16.17
C TYR A 178 -0.99 15.81 16.23
N LEU A 179 -2.20 16.33 15.98
CA LEU A 179 -2.50 17.75 16.07
C LEU A 179 -2.22 18.31 17.47
N LYS A 180 -2.66 17.61 18.52
CA LYS A 180 -2.37 18.01 19.91
C LYS A 180 -0.89 18.03 20.24
N LYS A 181 -0.09 17.13 19.64
CA LYS A 181 1.34 17.00 19.92
C LYS A 181 2.22 17.97 19.12
N TYR A 182 1.90 18.19 17.85
CA TYR A 182 2.76 18.94 16.92
C TYR A 182 2.16 20.28 16.47
N GLY A 183 0.90 20.57 16.81
CA GLY A 183 0.25 21.85 16.51
C GLY A 183 -0.19 22.02 15.05
N HIS A 184 -0.07 20.99 14.21
CA HIS A 184 -0.50 21.02 12.81
C HIS A 184 -1.13 19.68 12.38
N SER A 185 -1.81 19.68 11.22
CA SER A 185 -2.50 18.47 10.75
C SER A 185 -1.52 17.36 10.37
N ILE A 186 -1.90 16.11 10.62
CA ILE A 186 -1.17 14.93 10.14
C ILE A 186 -1.19 14.83 8.61
N ASP A 187 -2.21 15.41 7.95
CA ASP A 187 -2.38 15.37 6.50
C ASP A 187 -1.20 15.97 5.73
N GLU A 188 -0.55 16.99 6.31
CA GLU A 188 0.64 17.62 5.73
C GLU A 188 1.82 16.65 5.58
N LYS A 189 1.78 15.51 6.30
CA LYS A 189 2.83 14.50 6.32
C LYS A 189 2.44 13.20 5.60
N ILE A 190 1.22 13.12 5.07
CA ILE A 190 0.71 11.93 4.36
C ILE A 190 0.71 12.21 2.86
N CYS A 191 1.56 11.50 2.14
CA CYS A 191 1.62 11.52 0.69
C CYS A 191 0.90 10.29 0.11
N ILE A 192 0.01 10.48 -0.86
CA ILE A 192 -0.78 9.40 -1.48
C ILE A 192 -0.27 9.11 -2.90
N GLU A 193 -0.15 7.83 -3.26
CA GLU A 193 0.05 7.33 -4.62
C GLU A 193 -0.99 6.23 -4.90
N ASP A 194 -1.94 6.51 -5.78
CA ASP A 194 -3.17 5.73 -5.98
C ASP A 194 -3.33 5.20 -7.42
N SER A 195 -2.28 5.27 -8.23
CA SER A 195 -2.30 4.94 -9.66
C SER A 195 -1.93 3.48 -9.96
N SER A 196 -1.48 2.74 -8.96
CA SER A 196 -0.92 1.39 -9.11
C SER A 196 -1.97 0.28 -9.08
N ASN A 197 -1.75 -0.80 -9.85
CA ASN A 197 -2.65 -1.96 -9.88
C ASN A 197 -2.02 -3.23 -9.28
N ASN A 198 -0.74 -3.19 -8.92
CA ASN A 198 0.00 -4.30 -8.33
C ASN A 198 1.27 -3.79 -7.61
N THR A 199 1.94 -4.66 -6.86
CA THR A 199 3.11 -4.29 -6.05
C THR A 199 4.29 -3.73 -6.85
N LEU A 200 4.53 -4.17 -8.09
CA LEU A 200 5.61 -3.63 -8.92
C LEU A 200 5.26 -2.22 -9.44
N GLU A 201 3.99 -1.99 -9.79
CA GLU A 201 3.49 -0.65 -10.13
C GLU A 201 3.54 0.31 -8.96
N ASN A 202 3.28 -0.16 -7.73
CA ASN A 202 3.43 0.67 -6.53
C ASN A 202 4.80 1.35 -6.50
N PHE A 203 5.89 0.58 -6.74
CA PHE A 203 7.24 1.14 -6.78
C PHE A 203 7.46 2.08 -7.96
N ALA A 204 7.09 1.66 -9.17
CA ALA A 204 7.29 2.48 -10.36
C ALA A 204 6.57 3.84 -10.26
N CYS A 205 5.29 3.82 -9.85
CA CYS A 205 4.49 5.02 -9.67
C CYS A 205 4.98 5.87 -8.51
N THR A 206 5.37 5.25 -7.39
CA THR A 206 5.96 5.96 -6.23
C THR A 206 7.24 6.69 -6.61
N VAL A 207 8.19 6.03 -7.28
CA VAL A 207 9.44 6.69 -7.72
C VAL A 207 9.18 7.82 -8.70
N ASN A 208 8.24 7.63 -9.64
CA ASN A 208 7.88 8.68 -10.58
C ASN A 208 7.23 9.90 -9.92
N LYS A 209 6.44 9.68 -8.86
CA LYS A 209 5.76 10.76 -8.12
C LYS A 209 6.69 11.44 -7.11
N TYR A 210 7.63 10.69 -6.53
CA TYR A 210 8.57 11.15 -5.49
C TYR A 210 10.02 10.79 -5.87
N PRO A 211 10.58 11.44 -6.91
CA PRO A 211 11.93 11.11 -7.41
C PRO A 211 13.04 11.42 -6.40
N GLU A 212 12.79 12.24 -5.37
CA GLU A 212 13.74 12.50 -4.30
C GLU A 212 14.15 11.23 -3.53
N LEU A 213 13.33 10.17 -3.58
CA LEU A 213 13.63 8.86 -3.00
C LEU A 213 14.88 8.18 -3.61
N LEU A 214 15.31 8.64 -4.78
CA LEU A 214 16.50 8.12 -5.46
C LEU A 214 17.80 8.82 -5.03
N ARG A 215 17.72 9.84 -4.16
CA ARG A 215 18.90 10.54 -3.65
C ARG A 215 19.59 9.70 -2.57
N ASP A 216 20.91 9.75 -2.53
CA ASP A 216 21.71 8.96 -1.59
C ASP A 216 21.66 9.49 -0.14
N ASP A 217 21.21 10.73 0.05
CA ASP A 217 21.10 11.40 1.36
C ASP A 217 19.72 11.26 2.01
N VAL A 218 18.76 10.61 1.36
CA VAL A 218 17.41 10.39 1.89
C VAL A 218 17.33 9.03 2.59
N HIS A 219 17.07 9.04 3.90
CA HIS A 219 16.87 7.79 4.64
C HIS A 219 15.43 7.29 4.52
N VAL A 220 15.25 6.23 3.71
CA VAL A 220 13.95 5.59 3.49
C VAL A 220 13.73 4.40 4.42
N GLY A 221 12.53 4.31 5.01
CA GLY A 221 12.05 3.12 5.71
C GLY A 221 10.99 2.40 4.88
N PHE A 222 11.16 1.10 4.65
CA PHE A 222 10.12 0.27 4.02
C PHE A 222 9.28 -0.38 5.10
N LEU A 223 8.01 0.04 5.21
CA LEU A 223 7.08 -0.49 6.19
C LEU A 223 6.13 -1.49 5.57
N ALA A 224 6.14 -2.70 6.11
CA ALA A 224 5.21 -3.76 5.73
C ALA A 224 5.05 -4.78 6.88
N VAL A 225 4.03 -5.62 6.75
CA VAL A 225 3.92 -6.86 7.52
C VAL A 225 5.09 -7.80 7.26
N GLU A 226 5.45 -8.57 8.29
CA GLU A 226 6.64 -9.43 8.34
C GLU A 226 6.87 -10.28 7.08
N HIS A 227 5.88 -11.08 6.67
CA HIS A 227 6.01 -11.99 5.52
C HIS A 227 6.29 -11.28 4.18
N HIS A 228 5.84 -10.03 4.01
CA HIS A 228 5.99 -9.28 2.76
C HIS A 228 7.24 -8.39 2.75
N LEU A 229 7.82 -8.10 3.92
CA LEU A 229 8.86 -7.09 4.09
C LEU A 229 10.13 -7.37 3.27
N ASP A 230 10.54 -8.64 3.19
CA ASP A 230 11.71 -9.04 2.39
C ASP A 230 11.55 -8.69 0.91
N ARG A 231 10.38 -9.01 0.34
CA ARG A 231 10.08 -8.75 -1.07
C ARG A 231 10.01 -7.25 -1.34
N VAL A 232 9.43 -6.47 -0.42
CA VAL A 232 9.42 -5.00 -0.51
C VAL A 232 10.85 -4.44 -0.57
N VAL A 233 11.77 -4.92 0.27
CA VAL A 233 13.17 -4.48 0.22
C VAL A 233 13.87 -4.89 -1.07
N MET A 234 13.60 -6.09 -1.58
CA MET A 234 14.15 -6.52 -2.88
C MET A 234 13.67 -5.61 -4.01
N PHE A 235 12.39 -5.25 -4.02
CA PHE A 235 11.86 -4.27 -4.97
C PHE A 235 12.50 -2.89 -4.78
N GLY A 236 12.69 -2.41 -3.55
CA GLY A 236 13.44 -1.18 -3.28
C GLY A 236 14.79 -1.16 -3.99
N LYS A 237 15.55 -2.25 -3.91
CA LYS A 237 16.83 -2.40 -4.62
C LYS A 237 16.67 -2.38 -6.14
N LEU A 238 15.68 -3.07 -6.71
CA LEU A 238 15.42 -3.04 -8.16
C LEU A 238 15.11 -1.62 -8.66
N PHE A 239 14.35 -0.87 -7.87
CA PHE A 239 13.95 0.50 -8.19
C PHE A 239 14.94 1.56 -7.70
N SER A 240 16.14 1.13 -7.28
CA SER A 240 17.24 2.01 -6.82
C SER A 240 16.92 2.90 -5.61
N ILE A 241 15.96 2.48 -4.78
CA ILE A 241 15.67 3.10 -3.50
C ILE A 241 16.45 2.35 -2.41
N LYS A 242 17.35 3.05 -1.73
CA LYS A 242 18.05 2.53 -0.55
C LYS A 242 17.18 2.76 0.68
N GLY A 243 16.81 1.69 1.37
CA GLY A 243 16.01 1.81 2.58
C GLY A 243 16.17 0.63 3.53
N SER A 244 15.80 0.84 4.79
CA SER A 244 15.84 -0.19 5.83
C SER A 244 14.45 -0.73 6.15
N LYS A 245 14.41 -1.88 6.82
CA LYS A 245 13.19 -2.64 7.11
C LYS A 245 12.46 -2.09 8.33
N LEU A 246 11.15 -1.87 8.21
CA LEU A 246 10.25 -1.56 9.32
C LEU A 246 9.11 -2.58 9.37
N CYS A 247 9.14 -3.49 10.35
CA CYS A 247 8.10 -4.50 10.51
C CYS A 247 6.90 -3.92 11.26
N ALA A 248 5.73 -3.91 10.60
CA ALA A 248 4.50 -3.36 11.17
C ALA A 248 4.13 -4.04 12.50
N GLN A 249 4.19 -5.37 12.58
CA GLN A 249 3.84 -6.10 13.80
C GLN A 249 4.80 -5.81 14.96
N GLN A 250 6.09 -5.66 14.69
CA GLN A 250 7.07 -5.34 15.74
C GLN A 250 6.83 -3.93 16.31
N MET A 251 6.51 -2.96 15.45
CA MET A 251 6.17 -1.60 15.87
C MET A 251 4.90 -1.57 16.72
N LEU A 252 3.86 -2.27 16.29
CA LEU A 252 2.57 -2.30 16.98
C LEU A 252 2.66 -3.06 18.33
N LYS A 253 3.44 -4.14 18.41
CA LYS A 253 3.69 -4.86 19.68
C LYS A 253 4.34 -3.96 20.74
N THR A 254 5.37 -3.21 20.34
CA THR A 254 6.09 -2.28 21.24
C THR A 254 5.13 -1.23 21.79
N MET A 255 4.21 -0.73 20.94
CA MET A 255 3.23 0.26 21.35
C MET A 255 2.14 -0.28 22.29
N ARG A 256 1.69 -1.53 22.12
CA ARG A 256 0.73 -2.16 23.04
C ARG A 256 1.23 -2.16 24.48
N THR A 257 2.55 -2.29 24.66
CA THR A 257 3.20 -2.22 25.97
C THR A 257 3.27 -0.79 26.50
N GLU A 258 3.44 0.22 25.65
CA GLU A 258 3.54 1.64 26.04
C GLU A 258 2.19 2.31 26.30
N LEU A 259 1.12 1.90 25.60
CA LEU A 259 -0.22 2.49 25.69
C LEU A 259 -1.15 1.80 26.70
N GLN A 260 -0.62 1.14 27.73
CA GLN A 260 -1.43 0.59 28.82
C GLN A 260 -2.29 1.71 29.45
N GLY A 261 -3.55 1.83 29.00
CA GLY A 261 -4.46 2.89 29.41
C GLY A 261 -5.58 3.22 28.41
N ASN A 262 -5.38 3.05 27.10
CA ASN A 262 -6.43 3.31 26.10
C ASN A 262 -7.03 2.02 25.55
N GLN A 263 -8.26 1.74 25.96
CA GLN A 263 -9.11 0.61 25.55
C GLN A 263 -9.58 0.69 24.09
N ASN A 264 -8.71 1.03 23.15
CA ASN A 264 -9.13 1.10 21.76
C ASN A 264 -9.16 -0.32 21.17
N GLN A 265 -10.31 -0.99 21.32
CA GLN A 265 -10.60 -2.37 20.89
C GLN A 265 -10.14 -2.62 19.45
N GLU A 266 -10.29 -1.63 18.58
CA GLU A 266 -9.87 -1.67 17.18
C GLU A 266 -8.35 -1.91 17.04
N TYR A 267 -7.53 -1.25 17.86
CA TYR A 267 -6.09 -1.53 17.88
C TYR A 267 -5.78 -2.94 18.34
N ILE A 268 -6.47 -3.44 19.37
CA ILE A 268 -6.24 -4.79 19.88
C ILE A 268 -6.55 -5.80 18.77
N GLU A 269 -7.70 -5.67 18.10
CA GLU A 269 -8.10 -6.50 16.96
C GLU A 269 -7.11 -6.45 15.80
N ALA A 270 -6.50 -5.28 15.54
CA ALA A 270 -5.49 -5.15 14.51
C ALA A 270 -4.11 -5.68 14.94
N THR A 271 -3.78 -5.73 16.23
CA THR A 271 -2.48 -6.21 16.73
C THR A 271 -2.43 -7.69 17.08
N ASP A 272 -3.59 -8.34 17.25
CA ASP A 272 -3.64 -9.75 17.61
C ASP A 272 -3.10 -10.65 16.49
N LYS A 273 -2.45 -11.73 16.92
CA LYS A 273 -1.64 -12.61 16.06
C LYS A 273 -2.59 -13.41 15.17
N PHE A 274 -2.71 -13.02 13.91
CA PHE A 274 -3.35 -13.85 12.90
C PHE A 274 -2.47 -15.07 12.60
N VAL A 275 -3.06 -16.26 12.50
CA VAL A 275 -2.32 -17.44 12.05
C VAL A 275 -1.75 -17.15 10.66
N GLU A 276 -0.43 -17.26 10.54
CA GLU A 276 0.23 -17.24 9.24
C GLU A 276 -0.26 -18.47 8.46
N ASP A 277 -1.11 -18.22 7.48
CA ASP A 277 -1.51 -19.23 6.52
C ASP A 277 -0.25 -19.71 5.78
N GLN A 278 -0.01 -21.02 5.79
CA GLN A 278 1.11 -21.68 5.11
C GLN A 278 1.11 -21.37 3.60
N THR A 279 -0.05 -21.00 3.03
CA THR A 279 -0.17 -20.50 1.67
C THR A 279 0.53 -19.15 1.46
N ILE A 280 0.54 -18.25 2.46
CA ILE A 280 1.20 -16.94 2.38
C ILE A 280 2.71 -17.13 2.28
N VAL A 281 3.30 -17.95 3.17
CA VAL A 281 4.74 -18.25 3.16
C VAL A 281 5.16 -18.82 1.81
N THR A 282 4.36 -19.74 1.29
CA THR A 282 4.59 -20.40 0.00
C THR A 282 4.50 -19.42 -1.17
N GLN A 283 3.52 -18.52 -1.17
CA GLN A 283 3.39 -17.46 -2.17
C GLN A 283 4.56 -16.46 -2.10
N GLU A 284 4.98 -16.03 -0.91
CA GLU A 284 6.11 -15.11 -0.76
C GLU A 284 7.42 -15.74 -1.26
N LYS A 285 7.66 -17.03 -1.01
CA LYS A 285 8.80 -17.76 -1.59
C LYS A 285 8.78 -17.69 -3.12
N ARG A 286 7.63 -18.01 -3.73
CA ARG A 286 7.44 -17.90 -5.19
C ARG A 286 7.79 -16.51 -5.70
N TRP A 287 7.26 -15.47 -5.07
CA TRP A 287 7.49 -14.10 -5.55
C TRP A 287 8.94 -13.65 -5.37
N ARG A 288 9.61 -14.08 -4.30
CA ARG A 288 11.04 -13.85 -4.11
C ARG A 288 11.87 -14.51 -5.22
N ARG A 289 11.55 -15.75 -5.61
CA ARG A 289 12.17 -16.42 -6.77
C ARG A 289 12.04 -15.56 -8.03
N GLY A 290 10.84 -15.04 -8.30
CA GLY A 290 10.58 -14.15 -9.43
C GLY A 290 11.45 -12.88 -9.49
N VAL A 291 12.02 -12.45 -8.36
CA VAL A 291 12.92 -11.29 -8.28
C VAL A 291 14.40 -11.68 -8.36
N MET A 292 14.76 -12.83 -7.78
CA MET A 292 16.15 -13.25 -7.62
C MET A 292 16.66 -14.11 -8.76
N GLU A 293 15.79 -14.85 -9.44
CA GLU A 293 16.19 -15.80 -10.49
C GLU A 293 16.19 -15.12 -11.87
N PRO A 294 17.31 -15.18 -12.62
CA PRO A 294 17.45 -14.51 -13.92
C PRO A 294 16.40 -14.89 -14.97
N GLU A 295 15.89 -16.12 -14.93
CA GLU A 295 14.86 -16.61 -15.86
C GLU A 295 13.53 -15.87 -15.76
N TYR A 296 13.26 -15.20 -14.64
CA TYR A 296 12.04 -14.41 -14.42
C TYR A 296 12.26 -12.90 -14.64
N LEU A 297 13.29 -12.48 -15.37
CA LEU A 297 13.53 -11.05 -15.67
C LEU A 297 12.29 -10.31 -16.19
N ALA A 298 11.52 -10.97 -17.06
CA ALA A 298 10.28 -10.44 -17.64
C ALA A 298 9.17 -10.18 -16.59
N TYR A 299 9.27 -10.74 -15.38
CA TYR A 299 8.33 -10.49 -14.29
C TYR A 299 8.32 -9.02 -13.85
N TRP A 300 9.50 -8.37 -13.84
CA TRP A 300 9.71 -7.05 -13.23
C TRP A 300 10.38 -6.01 -14.14
N LEU A 301 11.16 -6.41 -15.16
CA LEU A 301 11.93 -5.45 -15.98
C LEU A 301 11.05 -4.41 -16.68
N GLY A 302 9.88 -4.83 -17.18
CA GLY A 302 8.94 -3.91 -17.82
C GLY A 302 8.38 -2.84 -16.88
N TYR A 303 8.38 -3.08 -15.56
CA TYR A 303 7.99 -2.09 -14.55
C TYR A 303 9.13 -1.15 -14.19
N VAL A 304 10.38 -1.63 -14.17
CA VAL A 304 11.54 -0.75 -14.05
C VAL A 304 11.58 0.25 -15.21
N ALA A 305 11.29 -0.20 -16.43
CA ALA A 305 11.23 0.66 -17.61
C ALA A 305 10.08 1.68 -17.61
N MET A 306 9.12 1.59 -16.68
CA MET A 306 8.11 2.63 -16.46
C MET A 306 8.66 3.83 -15.68
N VAL A 307 9.78 3.66 -14.99
CA VAL A 307 10.38 4.76 -14.21
C VAL A 307 11.04 5.73 -15.16
N LYS A 308 10.63 6.99 -15.09
CA LYS A 308 11.09 8.08 -15.94
C LYS A 308 12.52 8.53 -15.63
N HIS A 309 13.07 8.09 -14.50
CA HIS A 309 14.41 8.46 -14.05
C HIS A 309 15.48 7.47 -14.59
N PRO A 310 16.35 7.86 -15.53
CA PRO A 310 17.23 6.91 -16.23
C PRO A 310 18.23 6.17 -15.31
N ARG A 311 18.59 6.75 -14.16
CA ARG A 311 19.41 6.09 -13.12
C ARG A 311 18.89 4.71 -12.75
N VAL A 312 17.57 4.52 -12.67
CA VAL A 312 16.99 3.24 -12.26
C VAL A 312 17.27 2.17 -13.31
N LEU A 313 17.03 2.48 -14.59
CA LEU A 313 17.37 1.57 -15.68
C LEU A 313 18.87 1.36 -15.78
N ASN A 314 19.69 2.41 -15.59
CA ASN A 314 21.15 2.30 -15.60
C ASN A 314 21.68 1.23 -14.63
N ASN A 315 21.19 1.24 -13.39
CA ASN A 315 21.58 0.28 -12.36
C ASN A 315 21.16 -1.16 -12.72
N ILE A 316 20.04 -1.32 -13.42
CA ILE A 316 19.62 -2.62 -13.92
C ILE A 316 20.47 -3.08 -15.11
N MET A 317 20.81 -2.18 -16.03
CA MET A 317 21.64 -2.54 -17.19
C MET A 317 23.02 -3.05 -16.76
N GLN A 318 23.60 -2.50 -15.70
CA GLN A 318 24.86 -2.99 -15.11
C GLN A 318 24.76 -4.43 -14.58
N LYS A 319 23.57 -4.92 -14.21
CA LYS A 319 23.42 -6.33 -13.79
C LYS A 319 23.69 -7.30 -14.93
N PHE A 320 23.54 -6.88 -16.19
CA PHE A 320 23.77 -7.76 -17.34
C PHE A 320 25.24 -8.02 -17.63
N ASP A 321 26.16 -7.32 -16.98
CA ASP A 321 27.59 -7.61 -17.03
C ASP A 321 27.93 -8.93 -16.32
N ASP A 322 27.06 -9.41 -15.42
CA ASP A 322 27.10 -10.79 -14.93
C ASP A 322 26.64 -11.75 -16.03
N PRO A 323 27.43 -12.77 -16.41
CA PRO A 323 27.07 -13.68 -17.50
C PRO A 323 25.73 -14.39 -17.33
N THR A 324 25.34 -14.73 -16.10
CA THR A 324 24.08 -15.44 -15.83
C THR A 324 22.89 -14.53 -16.12
N TRP A 325 22.97 -13.27 -15.69
CA TRP A 325 21.96 -12.26 -15.99
C TRP A 325 21.99 -11.84 -17.46
N GLY A 326 23.16 -11.71 -18.08
CA GLY A 326 23.33 -11.37 -19.48
C GLY A 326 22.66 -12.37 -20.43
N ILE A 327 22.85 -13.68 -20.20
CA ILE A 327 22.20 -14.73 -21.02
C ILE A 327 20.67 -14.65 -20.93
N SER A 328 20.12 -14.48 -19.72
CA SER A 328 18.67 -14.32 -19.54
C SER A 328 18.16 -12.98 -20.07
N GLY A 329 18.99 -11.94 -20.01
CA GLY A 329 18.75 -10.62 -20.59
C GLY A 329 18.60 -10.70 -22.10
N GLU A 330 19.53 -11.35 -22.82
CA GLU A 330 19.44 -11.57 -24.28
C GLU A 330 18.14 -12.26 -24.67
N ARG A 331 17.78 -13.35 -23.98
CA ARG A 331 16.51 -14.06 -24.24
C ARG A 331 15.29 -13.17 -23.98
N THR A 332 15.33 -12.33 -22.95
CA THR A 332 14.22 -11.46 -22.59
C THR A 332 14.07 -10.27 -23.54
N PHE A 333 15.18 -9.67 -23.96
CA PHE A 333 15.19 -8.59 -24.96
C PHE A 333 14.70 -9.10 -26.32
N ALA A 334 15.09 -10.31 -26.72
CA ALA A 334 14.65 -10.91 -27.97
C ALA A 334 13.12 -11.08 -28.06
N LYS A 335 12.43 -11.36 -26.93
CA LYS A 335 10.95 -11.48 -26.89
C LYS A 335 10.21 -10.22 -27.38
N ILE A 336 10.83 -9.06 -27.22
CA ILE A 336 10.26 -7.74 -27.56
C ILE A 336 10.98 -7.10 -28.75
N GLY A 337 11.75 -7.90 -29.50
CA GLY A 337 12.44 -7.47 -30.72
C GLY A 337 13.66 -6.58 -30.47
N LEU A 338 14.26 -6.63 -29.27
CA LEU A 338 15.51 -5.93 -28.95
C LEU A 338 16.70 -6.91 -28.94
N LYS A 339 17.90 -6.38 -29.09
CA LYS A 339 19.17 -7.08 -28.80
C LYS A 339 19.80 -6.43 -27.58
N LEU A 340 20.19 -7.21 -26.57
CA LEU A 340 20.78 -6.63 -25.36
C LEU A 340 22.16 -6.03 -25.65
N SER A 341 22.94 -6.65 -26.53
CA SER A 341 24.24 -6.14 -27.00
C SER A 341 24.21 -4.73 -27.61
N ASP A 342 23.06 -4.25 -28.10
CA ASP A 342 22.91 -2.88 -28.58
C ASP A 342 22.95 -1.85 -27.42
N TYR A 343 22.71 -2.28 -26.17
CA TYR A 343 22.58 -1.40 -25.00
C TYR A 343 23.52 -1.76 -23.85
N GLN A 344 24.02 -2.99 -23.78
CA GLN A 344 24.92 -3.44 -22.73
C GLN A 344 26.21 -2.61 -22.68
N GLY A 345 26.67 -2.25 -21.48
CA GLY A 345 27.85 -1.41 -21.27
C GLY A 345 27.67 0.07 -21.60
N ARG A 346 26.51 0.49 -22.13
CA ARG A 346 26.20 1.91 -22.34
C ARG A 346 25.72 2.56 -21.04
N ASP A 347 26.13 3.81 -20.81
CA ASP A 347 25.58 4.64 -19.75
C ASP A 347 24.19 5.15 -20.15
N MET A 348 23.15 4.66 -19.46
CA MET A 348 21.76 5.02 -19.74
C MET A 348 21.46 6.50 -19.43
N LEU A 349 22.21 7.14 -18.53
CA LEU A 349 22.07 8.57 -18.25
C LEU A 349 22.56 9.38 -19.46
N GLN A 350 23.72 9.02 -20.01
CA GLN A 350 24.24 9.65 -21.23
C GLN A 350 23.37 9.37 -22.44
N LEU A 351 22.85 8.14 -22.58
CA LEU A 351 21.94 7.79 -23.67
C LEU A 351 20.66 8.64 -23.60
N ALA A 352 20.05 8.77 -22.42
CA ALA A 352 18.86 9.60 -22.23
C ALA A 352 19.11 11.10 -22.55
N ALA A 353 20.31 11.61 -22.26
CA ALA A 353 20.68 13.00 -22.51
C ALA A 353 21.04 13.29 -23.98
N ASN A 354 21.78 12.38 -24.62
CA ASN A 354 22.39 12.61 -25.94
C ASN A 354 21.60 11.99 -27.09
N ASP A 355 20.79 10.94 -26.83
CA ASP A 355 19.97 10.24 -27.81
C ASP A 355 18.64 9.79 -27.17
N ALA A 356 17.81 10.77 -26.85
CA ALA A 356 16.51 10.56 -26.23
C ALA A 356 15.60 9.65 -27.08
N THR A 357 15.75 9.65 -28.42
CA THR A 357 14.96 8.79 -29.31
C THR A 357 15.26 7.31 -29.05
N THR A 358 16.55 6.93 -29.02
CA THR A 358 16.96 5.55 -28.72
C THR A 358 16.60 5.15 -27.29
N PHE A 359 16.79 6.04 -26.32
CA PHE A 359 16.39 5.77 -24.92
C PHE A 359 14.87 5.56 -24.77
N ASN A 360 14.06 6.40 -25.42
CA ASN A 360 12.60 6.28 -25.41
C ASN A 360 12.13 5.02 -26.13
N TYR A 361 12.79 4.63 -27.24
CA TYR A 361 12.52 3.38 -27.92
C TYR A 361 12.79 2.17 -27.02
N LEU A 362 13.96 2.14 -26.36
CA LEU A 362 14.32 1.10 -25.40
C LEU A 362 13.29 0.97 -24.28
N THR A 363 12.97 2.06 -23.59
CA THR A 363 12.04 2.03 -22.45
C THR A 363 10.63 1.63 -22.87
N THR A 364 10.14 2.14 -24.01
CA THR A 364 8.84 1.76 -24.57
C THR A 364 8.79 0.27 -24.89
N LYS A 365 9.84 -0.27 -25.52
CA LYS A 365 9.93 -1.70 -25.83
C LYS A 365 10.02 -2.58 -24.59
N LEU A 366 10.83 -2.20 -23.60
CA LEU A 366 10.91 -2.92 -22.33
C LEU A 366 9.56 -2.97 -21.60
N GLN A 367 8.74 -1.92 -21.67
CA GLN A 367 7.40 -1.92 -21.08
C GLN A 367 6.46 -2.96 -21.72
N GLU A 368 6.72 -3.44 -22.95
CA GLU A 368 5.96 -4.53 -23.56
C GLU A 368 6.09 -5.86 -22.79
N LEU A 369 7.11 -6.02 -21.93
CA LEU A 369 7.25 -7.18 -21.03
C LEU A 369 6.16 -7.27 -19.96
N ARG A 370 5.39 -6.19 -19.74
CA ARG A 370 4.23 -6.20 -18.85
C ARG A 370 3.03 -6.93 -19.44
N LYS A 371 2.98 -7.10 -20.76
CA LYS A 371 1.88 -7.78 -21.45
C LYS A 371 1.89 -9.28 -21.10
N PRO A 372 0.72 -9.91 -20.88
CA PRO A 372 0.64 -11.31 -20.45
C PRO A 372 1.44 -12.29 -21.31
N GLU A 373 1.47 -12.10 -22.63
CA GLU A 373 2.16 -12.95 -23.60
C GLU A 373 3.69 -12.90 -23.50
N ASN A 374 4.26 -11.80 -22.99
CA ASN A 374 5.70 -11.62 -22.86
C ASN A 374 6.20 -11.88 -21.43
N ARG A 375 5.28 -11.88 -20.48
CA ARG A 375 5.58 -11.97 -19.06
C ARG A 375 5.90 -13.41 -18.67
N THR A 376 6.94 -13.59 -17.86
CA THR A 376 7.30 -14.90 -17.30
C THR A 376 7.18 -14.82 -15.78
N PHE A 377 6.28 -15.63 -15.23
CA PHE A 377 6.05 -15.70 -13.78
C PHE A 377 6.79 -16.90 -13.20
N PRO A 378 7.27 -16.80 -11.94
CA PRO A 378 7.70 -17.98 -11.21
C PRO A 378 6.54 -19.00 -11.10
N PRO A 379 6.80 -20.31 -11.14
CA PRO A 379 5.77 -21.35 -11.11
C PRO A 379 4.97 -21.31 -9.80
N ASN A 380 3.76 -21.86 -9.83
CA ASN A 380 3.00 -22.04 -8.60
C ASN A 380 3.69 -23.09 -7.71
N ALA A 381 3.53 -23.00 -6.40
CA ALA A 381 4.20 -23.94 -5.51
C ALA A 381 3.76 -25.41 -5.64
N ALA A 382 2.59 -25.67 -6.22
CA ALA A 382 2.15 -27.03 -6.56
C ALA A 382 2.93 -27.65 -7.75
N GLU A 383 3.80 -26.87 -8.40
CA GLU A 383 4.66 -27.28 -9.53
C GLU A 383 6.15 -27.32 -9.11
N ILE A 384 6.44 -27.15 -7.82
CA ILE A 384 7.78 -27.19 -7.23
C ILE A 384 7.83 -28.41 -6.29
N ASP A 385 7.69 -29.60 -6.86
CA ASP A 385 8.07 -30.87 -6.24
C ASP A 385 9.16 -31.54 -7.08
#